data_AF-A0A9P7E2R5-F1
#
_entry.id   AF-A0A9P7E2R5-F1
#
_cell.length_a   1.000
_cell.length_b   1.000
_cell.length_c   1.000
_cell.angle_alpha   90.00
_cell.angle_beta   90.00
_cell.angle_gamma   90.00
#
_symmetry.space_group_name_H-M   'P 1'
#
loop_
_entity.id
_entity.type
_entity.pdbx_description
1 polymer ?
#
loop_
_entity_poly.entity_id
_entity_poly.type
_entity_poly.pdbx_seq_one_letter_code
_entity_poly.pdbx_strand_id
1 'polypeptide(L)'
;DLALALRIARHSSCTACDSCPGLRPPASVEVVLDDDDQQKSLLGDLTQYGSDEEDGPSYLETCICGHDVAAHGSQLATLGREEFSRRARLATRLDELLQEADRQLDFNYADEDIDSLKQQM
;
A
#
# COMPACT_ATOMS: atom_id res chain seq x y z
N ASP A 1 -2.72 4.93 11.91
CA ASP A 1 -1.68 4.44 11.00
C ASP A 1 -2.06 4.64 9.55
N LEU A 2 -1.51 5.68 8.92
CA LEU A 2 -1.67 5.93 7.49
C LEU A 2 -1.04 4.79 6.66
N ALA A 3 0.16 4.33 7.04
CA ALA A 3 0.86 3.26 6.35
C ALA A 3 0.06 1.94 6.30
N LEU A 4 -0.58 1.55 7.40
CA LEU A 4 -1.44 0.35 7.41
C LEU A 4 -2.69 0.55 6.55
N ALA A 5 -3.29 1.74 6.57
CA ALA A 5 -4.44 2.06 5.73
C ALA A 5 -4.09 1.95 4.24
N LEU A 6 -2.91 2.44 3.85
CA LEU A 6 -2.40 2.32 2.48
C LEU A 6 -2.16 0.86 2.07
N ARG A 7 -1.55 0.04 2.94
CA ARG A 7 -1.36 -1.40 2.68
C ARG A 7 -2.69 -2.12 2.49
N ILE A 8 -3.67 -1.84 3.35
CA ILE A 8 -5.02 -2.41 3.20
C ILE A 8 -5.64 -1.98 1.88
N ALA A 9 -5.60 -0.69 1.58
CA ALA A 9 -6.18 -0.12 0.37
C ALA A 9 -5.58 -0.71 -0.90
N ARG A 10 -4.27 -0.97 -0.91
CA ARG A 10 -3.56 -1.60 -2.02
C ARG A 10 -4.13 -2.96 -2.43
N HIS A 11 -4.62 -3.72 -1.46
CA HIS A 11 -5.10 -5.09 -1.65
C HIS A 11 -6.62 -5.24 -1.56
N SER A 12 -7.33 -4.15 -1.27
CA SER A 12 -8.79 -4.13 -1.10
C SER A 12 -9.45 -3.50 -2.30
N SER A 13 -10.54 -4.11 -2.76
CA SER A 13 -11.34 -3.56 -3.86
C SER A 13 -11.95 -2.21 -3.49
N CYS A 14 -12.10 -1.36 -4.50
CA CYS A 14 -12.80 -0.10 -4.33
C CYS A 14 -14.30 -0.36 -4.14
N THR A 15 -14.91 0.25 -3.13
CA THR A 15 -16.36 0.17 -2.92
C THR A 15 -17.16 1.08 -3.87
N ALA A 16 -16.49 2.05 -4.50
CA ALA A 16 -17.10 3.02 -5.41
C ALA A 16 -16.97 2.63 -6.90
N CYS A 17 -16.14 1.65 -7.25
CA CYS A 17 -16.03 1.16 -8.62
C CYS A 17 -15.72 -0.34 -8.69
N ASP A 18 -16.35 -1.04 -9.63
CA ASP A 18 -16.25 -2.51 -9.73
C ASP A 18 -14.98 -3.03 -10.41
N SER A 19 -14.18 -2.13 -11.00
CA SER A 19 -12.99 -2.51 -11.79
C SER A 19 -11.67 -2.20 -11.12
N CYS A 20 -11.68 -1.67 -9.89
CA CYS A 20 -10.45 -1.37 -9.15
C CYS A 20 -10.15 -2.47 -8.12
N PRO A 21 -9.19 -3.37 -8.38
CA PRO A 21 -8.87 -4.49 -7.50
C PRO A 21 -8.02 -4.09 -6.28
N GLY A 22 -7.66 -2.81 -6.17
CA GLY A 22 -6.69 -2.31 -5.20
C GLY A 22 -6.23 -0.90 -5.52
N LEU A 23 -5.88 -0.13 -4.50
CA LEU A 23 -5.35 1.23 -4.64
C LEU A 23 -4.04 1.19 -5.45
N ARG A 24 -4.04 1.90 -6.57
CA ARG A 24 -2.88 2.08 -7.45
C ARG A 24 -2.62 3.56 -7.64
N PRO A 25 -1.37 4.02 -7.53
CA PRO A 25 -1.04 5.41 -7.80
C PRO A 25 -1.40 5.79 -9.25
N PRO A 26 -1.58 7.09 -9.53
CA PRO A 26 -1.89 7.57 -10.87
C PRO A 26 -0.75 7.22 -11.85
N ALA A 27 -1.09 7.00 -13.12
CA ALA A 27 -0.14 6.58 -14.15
C ALA A 27 1.01 7.58 -14.41
N SER A 28 0.89 8.81 -13.92
CA SER A 28 1.94 9.83 -13.97
C SER A 28 3.00 9.68 -12.87
N VAL A 29 2.81 8.75 -11.93
CA VAL A 29 3.71 8.51 -10.80
C VAL A 29 4.34 7.13 -10.96
N GLU A 30 5.65 7.10 -11.14
CA GLU A 30 6.44 5.87 -11.11
C GLU A 30 6.81 5.58 -9.65
N VAL A 31 6.34 4.45 -9.14
CA VAL A 31 6.70 3.99 -7.79
C VAL A 31 7.96 3.16 -7.90
N VAL A 32 8.98 3.58 -7.17
CA VAL A 32 10.22 2.82 -7.00
C VAL A 32 10.22 2.28 -5.57
N LEU A 33 10.71 1.05 -5.38
CA LEU A 33 10.91 0.51 -4.04
C LEU A 33 12.03 1.30 -3.36
N ASP A 34 11.86 1.63 -2.09
CA ASP A 34 13.00 2.07 -1.27
C ASP A 34 13.94 0.87 -1.12
N ASP A 35 14.94 0.80 -1.99
CA ASP A 35 16.05 -0.16 -1.92
C ASP A 35 16.87 0.15 -0.65
N ASP A 36 16.47 -0.42 0.50
CA ASP A 36 17.19 -0.22 1.77
C ASP A 36 18.57 -0.90 1.78
N ASP A 37 18.95 -1.64 0.73
CA ASP A 37 20.12 -2.52 0.76
C ASP A 37 21.42 -1.98 0.15
N GLN A 38 21.47 -0.80 -0.49
CA GLN A 38 22.75 -0.29 -1.01
C GLN A 38 23.09 1.19 -0.79
N GLN A 39 22.20 2.02 -0.21
CA GLN A 39 22.54 3.44 0.01
C GLN A 39 22.98 3.81 1.44
N LYS A 40 22.83 2.92 2.43
CA LYS A 40 23.29 3.18 3.81
C LYS A 40 24.81 3.06 4.02
N SER A 41 25.57 2.52 3.07
CA SER A 41 27.02 2.27 3.26
C SER A 41 27.97 3.16 2.46
N LEU A 42 27.51 4.11 1.63
CA LEU A 42 28.42 4.92 0.80
C LEU A 42 28.14 6.43 0.73
N LEU A 43 27.02 6.93 1.25
CA LEU A 43 26.77 8.36 1.33
C LEU A 43 26.61 8.76 2.78
N GLY A 44 27.69 9.33 3.32
CA GLY A 44 27.79 9.75 4.71
C GLY A 44 26.63 10.64 5.13
N ASP A 45 26.18 10.40 6.37
CA ASP A 45 25.66 11.40 7.30
C ASP A 45 24.98 12.63 6.66
N LEU A 46 23.76 12.42 6.16
CA LEU A 46 22.82 13.50 5.81
C LEU A 46 21.78 13.69 6.92
N THR A 47 22.15 13.54 8.20
CA THR A 47 21.29 13.91 9.33
C THR A 47 21.09 15.43 9.49
N GLN A 48 21.43 16.20 8.45
CA GLN A 48 21.42 17.66 8.43
C GLN A 48 20.42 18.26 7.41
N TYR A 49 19.23 17.68 7.30
CA TYR A 49 18.06 18.45 6.84
C TYR A 49 17.00 18.42 7.93
N GLY A 50 16.95 19.52 8.68
CA GLY A 50 15.88 19.78 9.62
C GLY A 50 14.60 20.17 8.89
N SER A 51 13.49 19.64 9.39
CA SER A 51 12.14 20.20 9.32
C SER A 51 11.54 20.36 7.93
N ASP A 52 10.65 19.44 7.56
CA ASP A 52 9.25 19.82 7.59
C ASP A 52 8.40 18.59 7.91
N GLU A 53 7.25 18.84 8.51
CA GLU A 53 6.27 17.86 8.92
C GLU A 53 5.94 17.00 7.69
N GLU A 54 6.37 15.74 7.67
CA GLU A 54 6.10 14.80 6.56
C GLU A 54 4.59 14.65 6.39
N ASP A 55 4.00 15.53 5.57
CA ASP A 55 2.80 15.21 4.80
C ASP A 55 3.10 13.87 4.16
N GLY A 56 2.39 12.83 4.62
CA GLY A 56 2.55 11.47 4.12
C GLY A 56 2.42 11.43 2.59
N PRO A 57 2.77 10.30 1.95
CA PRO A 57 2.86 10.20 0.49
C PRO A 57 1.51 10.53 -0.18
N SER A 58 1.29 11.81 -0.50
CA SER A 58 0.04 12.35 -1.07
C SER A 58 -0.28 11.72 -2.42
N TYR A 59 0.74 11.24 -3.12
CA TYR A 59 0.61 10.48 -4.36
C TYR A 59 -0.05 9.09 -4.17
N LEU A 60 -0.10 8.55 -2.95
CA LEU A 60 -0.79 7.31 -2.60
C LEU A 60 -2.18 7.55 -2.02
N GLU A 61 -2.62 8.79 -1.89
CA GLU A 61 -3.94 9.11 -1.36
C GLU A 61 -5.03 8.90 -2.40
N THR A 62 -4.72 9.11 -3.68
CA THR A 62 -5.65 9.00 -4.80
C THR A 62 -5.31 7.81 -5.70
N CYS A 63 -6.28 6.92 -5.88
CA CYS A 63 -6.14 5.80 -6.80
C CYS A 63 -6.32 6.25 -8.27
N ILE A 64 -5.78 5.49 -9.22
CA ILE A 64 -6.05 5.64 -10.66
C ILE A 64 -7.55 5.59 -11.02
N CYS A 65 -8.39 4.97 -10.19
CA CYS A 65 -9.84 4.99 -10.37
C CYS A 65 -10.50 6.32 -9.98
N GLY A 66 -9.73 7.27 -9.44
CA GLY A 66 -10.20 8.59 -9.00
C GLY A 66 -10.76 8.63 -7.57
N HIS A 67 -10.64 7.53 -6.81
CA HIS A 67 -11.14 7.45 -5.44
C HIS A 67 -10.00 7.34 -4.41
N ASP A 68 -10.26 7.86 -3.21
CA ASP A 68 -9.27 7.90 -2.15
C ASP A 68 -9.05 6.55 -1.44
N VAL A 69 -8.02 6.49 -0.60
CA VAL A 69 -7.70 5.34 0.28
C VAL A 69 -8.93 4.84 1.05
N ALA A 70 -9.77 5.75 1.53
CA ALA A 70 -10.98 5.40 2.30
C ALA A 70 -11.99 4.58 1.49
N ALA A 71 -12.10 4.83 0.18
CA ALA A 71 -12.97 4.06 -0.72
C ALA A 71 -12.45 2.65 -1.00
N HIS A 72 -11.21 2.35 -0.62
CA HIS A 72 -10.57 1.04 -0.80
C HIS A 72 -10.51 0.27 0.53
N GLY A 73 -11.58 0.26 1.31
CA GLY A 73 -11.68 -0.60 2.49
C GLY A 73 -10.70 -0.30 3.63
N SER A 74 -10.05 0.86 3.63
CA SER A 74 -9.14 1.28 4.71
C SER A 74 -9.81 2.13 5.79
N GLN A 75 -11.12 2.33 5.70
CA GLN A 75 -11.83 3.27 6.56
C GLN A 75 -12.14 2.64 7.92
N LEU A 76 -11.28 2.95 8.90
CA LEU A 76 -11.38 2.49 10.28
C LEU A 76 -12.76 2.79 10.91
N ALA A 77 -13.34 3.96 10.59
CA ALA A 77 -14.63 4.38 11.10
C ALA A 77 -15.78 3.44 10.68
N THR A 78 -15.68 2.84 9.50
CA THR A 78 -16.72 2.00 8.90
C THR A 78 -16.55 0.53 9.29
N LEU A 79 -15.30 0.07 9.44
CA LEU A 79 -14.96 -1.33 9.70
C LEU A 79 -14.81 -1.67 11.19
N GLY A 80 -14.47 -0.68 12.01
CA GLY A 80 -14.07 -0.90 13.39
C GLY A 80 -12.61 -1.35 13.52
N ARG A 81 -12.08 -1.20 14.74
CA ARG A 81 -10.65 -1.37 15.03
C ARG A 81 -10.16 -2.81 14.89
N GLU A 82 -11.01 -3.78 15.24
CA GLU A 82 -10.65 -5.21 15.17
C GLU A 82 -10.50 -5.68 13.72
N GLU A 83 -11.46 -5.33 12.87
CA GLU A 83 -11.44 -5.71 11.47
C GLU A 83 -10.35 -4.96 10.69
N PHE A 84 -10.14 -3.67 10.99
CA PHE A 84 -9.00 -2.94 10.44
C PHE A 84 -7.66 -3.62 10.80
N SER A 85 -7.52 -4.08 12.04
CA SER A 85 -6.31 -4.79 12.50
C SER A 85 -6.18 -6.18 11.86
N ARG A 86 -7.29 -6.84 11.52
CA ARG A 86 -7.28 -8.12 10.79
C ARG A 86 -6.83 -7.89 9.34
N ARG A 87 -7.44 -6.94 8.63
CA ARG A 87 -7.03 -6.57 7.26
C ARG A 87 -5.60 -6.07 7.19
N ALA A 88 -5.13 -5.29 8.17
CA ALA A 88 -3.75 -4.83 8.25
C ALA A 88 -2.74 -5.99 8.29
N ARG A 89 -3.08 -7.07 9.00
CA ARG A 89 -2.24 -8.28 9.09
C ARG A 89 -2.23 -9.05 7.78
N LEU A 90 -3.40 -9.21 7.14
CA LEU A 90 -3.51 -9.85 5.82
C LEU A 90 -2.75 -9.05 4.74
N ALA A 91 -2.90 -7.72 4.74
CA ALA A 91 -2.19 -6.83 3.82
C ALA A 91 -0.67 -6.91 4.00
N THR A 92 -0.19 -6.92 5.25
CA THR A 92 1.24 -7.13 5.53
C THR A 92 1.72 -8.47 4.98
N ARG A 93 0.94 -9.54 5.17
CA ARG A 93 1.29 -10.87 4.66
C ARG A 93 1.31 -10.92 3.12
N LEU A 94 0.40 -10.22 2.47
CA LEU A 94 0.39 -10.07 1.01
C LEU A 94 1.63 -9.34 0.50
N ASP A 95 2.02 -8.24 1.16
CA ASP A 95 3.24 -7.51 0.80
C ASP A 95 4.50 -8.36 1.00
N GLU A 96 4.56 -9.18 2.06
CA GLU A 96 5.66 -10.15 2.28
C GLU A 96 5.76 -11.17 1.14
N LEU A 97 4.64 -11.78 0.73
CA LEU A 97 4.63 -12.75 -0.38
C LEU A 97 5.07 -12.10 -1.71
N LEU A 98 4.62 -10.87 -1.98
CA LEU A 98 5.04 -10.11 -3.15
C LEU A 98 6.52 -9.76 -3.10
N GLN A 99 7.06 -9.49 -1.91
CA GLN A 99 8.48 -9.24 -1.70
C GLN A 99 9.31 -10.50 -1.93
N GLU A 100 8.90 -11.64 -1.40
CA GLU A 100 9.55 -12.94 -1.63
C GLU A 100 9.55 -13.33 -3.12
N ALA A 101 8.51 -12.93 -3.86
CA ALA A 101 8.39 -13.16 -5.29
C ALA A 101 9.13 -12.13 -6.16
N ASP A 102 9.75 -11.09 -5.57
CA ASP A 102 10.35 -9.95 -6.26
C ASP A 102 9.36 -9.21 -7.20
N ARG A 103 8.08 -9.19 -6.82
CA ARG A 103 6.96 -8.70 -7.64
C ARG A 103 6.15 -7.62 -6.95
N GLN A 104 6.76 -6.90 -6.02
CA GLN A 104 6.08 -5.84 -5.28
C GLN A 104 5.49 -4.77 -6.21
N LEU A 105 6.15 -4.42 -7.31
CA LEU A 105 5.62 -3.42 -8.26
C LEU A 105 4.69 -4.03 -9.32
N ASP A 106 4.54 -5.36 -9.36
CA ASP A 106 3.67 -6.04 -10.32
C ASP A 106 2.25 -6.11 -9.75
N PHE A 107 1.50 -5.04 -9.92
CA PHE A 107 0.11 -4.95 -9.45
C PHE A 107 -0.84 -5.96 -10.12
N ASN A 108 -0.43 -6.58 -11.23
CA ASN A 108 -1.21 -7.59 -11.94
C ASN A 108 -0.80 -9.01 -11.57
N TYR A 109 0.21 -9.17 -10.72
CA TYR A 109 0.58 -10.49 -10.22
C TYR A 109 -0.54 -11.08 -9.37
N ALA A 110 -0.88 -12.32 -9.68
CA ALA A 110 -1.89 -13.11 -9.00
C ALA A 110 -1.34 -14.52 -8.81
N ASP A 111 -1.50 -15.05 -7.62
CA ASP A 111 -1.07 -16.38 -7.19
C ASP A 111 -2.16 -16.98 -6.30
N GLU A 112 -2.24 -18.30 -6.14
CA GLU A 112 -3.28 -18.95 -5.33
C GLU A 112 -3.30 -18.43 -3.89
N ASP A 113 -2.12 -18.20 -3.30
CA ASP A 113 -2.01 -17.65 -1.93
C ASP A 113 -2.46 -16.18 -1.87
N ILE A 114 -2.11 -15.39 -2.89
CA ILE A 114 -2.47 -13.97 -2.99
C ILE A 114 -3.98 -13.83 -3.19
N ASP A 115 -4.58 -14.57 -4.11
CA ASP A 115 -6.03 -14.55 -4.36
C ASP A 115 -6.81 -15.02 -3.12
N SER A 116 -6.32 -16.07 -2.44
CA SER A 116 -6.94 -16.55 -1.20
C SER A 116 -6.93 -15.49 -0.09
N LEU A 117 -5.83 -14.76 0.06
CA LEU A 117 -5.73 -13.67 1.04
C LEU A 117 -6.58 -12.45 0.63
N LYS A 118 -6.64 -12.12 -0.66
CA LYS A 118 -7.49 -11.03 -1.17
C LYS A 118 -8.98 -11.33 -1.00
N GLN A 119 -9.41 -12.58 -1.10
CA GLN A 119 -10.78 -12.99 -0.77
C GLN A 119 -11.12 -12.82 0.71
N GLN A 120 -10.11 -12.78 1.58
CA GLN A 120 -10.28 -12.60 3.02
C GLN A 120 -10.24 -11.13 3.47
N MET A 121 -9.96 -10.21 2.54
CA MET A 121 -10.08 -8.76 2.72
C MET A 121 -11.54 -8.34 2.60
#